data_AF-A0A015SKM4-F1
#
_entry.id   AF-A0A015SKM4-F1
#
_cell.length_a   1.000
_cell.length_b   1.000
_cell.length_c   1.000
_cell.angle_alpha   90.00
_cell.angle_beta   90.00
_cell.angle_gamma   90.00
#
_symmetry.space_group_name_H-M   'P 1'
#
loop_
_entity.id
_entity.type
_entity.pdbx_description
1 polymer ?
#
loop_
_entity_poly.entity_id
_entity_poly.type
_entity_poly.pdbx_seq_one_letter_code
_entity_poly.pdbx_strand_id
1 'polypeptide(L)' 'MEDYGTVTSCKVIMDRETGKSKGFGFVEIADDAAGAKAIAELNGAEYEGRTMVVKEARPRE' A
#
# COMPACT_ATOMS: atom_id res chain seq x y z
N MET A 1 12.21 -11.71 -4.02
CA MET A 1 11.41 -10.73 -3.23
C MET A 1 10.40 -10.05 -4.14
N GLU A 2 9.73 -10.81 -5.01
CA GLU A 2 8.92 -10.29 -6.12
C GLU A 2 7.60 -11.08 -6.22
N ASP A 3 6.99 -11.45 -5.08
CA ASP A 3 5.80 -12.34 -5.09
C ASP A 3 4.48 -11.60 -5.45
N TYR A 4 4.54 -10.27 -5.53
CA TYR A 4 3.40 -9.37 -5.66
C TYR A 4 3.43 -8.47 -6.90
N GLY A 5 4.29 -8.80 -7.87
CA GLY A 5 4.46 -8.04 -9.11
C GLY A 5 5.35 -6.80 -8.96
N THR A 6 5.62 -6.15 -10.08
CA THR A 6 6.48 -4.97 -10.14
C THR A 6 5.75 -3.77 -9.54
N VAL A 7 6.24 -3.29 -8.40
CA VAL A 7 5.79 -2.02 -7.81
C VAL A 7 6.31 -0.88 -8.70
N THR A 8 5.39 -0.16 -9.34
CA THR A 8 5.68 1.01 -10.16
C THR A 8 6.00 2.23 -9.30
N SER A 9 5.25 2.39 -8.20
CA SER A 9 5.42 3.54 -7.32
C SER A 9 4.95 3.23 -5.90
N CYS A 10 5.60 3.82 -4.90
CA CYS A 10 5.12 3.81 -3.53
C CYS A 10 5.17 5.23 -2.96
N LYS A 11 4.06 5.68 -2.39
CA LYS A 11 3.90 7.02 -1.86
C LYS A 11 3.27 6.97 -0.48
N VAL A 12 4.11 7.12 0.54
CA VAL A 12 3.66 7.22 1.93
C VAL A 12 3.18 8.64 2.19
N ILE A 13 1.97 8.79 2.71
CA ILE A 13 1.44 10.11 3.08
C ILE A 13 1.97 10.43 4.48
N MET A 14 2.92 11.36 4.51
CA MET A 14 3.49 11.90 5.73
C MET A 14 2.94 13.30 5.97
N ASP A 15 2.66 13.59 7.23
CA ASP A 15 2.28 14.91 7.68
C ASP A 15 3.48 15.84 7.56
N ARG A 16 3.35 16.91 6.78
CA ARG A 16 4.46 17.79 6.43
C ARG A 16 4.82 18.76 7.57
N GLU A 17 3.91 19.01 8.51
CA GLU A 17 4.16 19.87 9.67
C GLU A 17 4.85 19.12 10.80
N THR A 18 4.43 17.88 11.08
CA THR A 18 4.98 17.09 12.20
C THR A 18 6.02 16.06 11.77
N GLY A 19 6.18 15.80 10.46
CA GLY A 19 7.02 14.74 9.91
C GLY A 19 6.51 13.32 10.23
N LYS A 20 5.36 13.18 10.87
CA LYS A 20 4.79 11.87 11.22
C LYS A 20 4.03 11.28 10.05
N SER A 21 4.16 9.98 9.82
CA SER A 21 3.31 9.26 8.86
C SER A 21 1.84 9.40 9.26
N LYS A 22 0.98 9.76 8.31
CA LYS A 22 -0.48 9.83 8.55
C LYS A 22 -1.13 8.45 8.73
N GLY A 23 -0.34 7.39 8.70
CA GLY A 23 -0.79 6.00 8.85
C GLY A 23 -1.35 5.40 7.56
N PHE A 24 -1.15 6.04 6.41
CA PHE A 24 -1.55 5.50 5.11
C PHE A 24 -0.57 5.87 4.00
N GLY A 25 -0.56 5.05 2.95
CA GLY A 25 0.24 5.25 1.76
C GLY A 25 -0.45 4.61 0.56
N PHE A 26 -0.01 4.99 -0.62
CA PHE A 26 -0.47 4.45 -1.88
C PHE A 26 0.68 3.66 -2.51
N VAL A 27 0.36 2.50 -3.05
CA VAL A 27 1.29 1.69 -3.83
C VAL A 27 0.64 1.46 -5.19
N GLU A 28 1.39 1.77 -6.24
CA GLU A 28 1.02 1.52 -7.62
C GLU A 28 1.75 0.26 -8.08
N ILE A 29 0.98 -0.73 -8.53
CA ILE A 29 1.47 -2.00 -9.06
C ILE A 29 1.24 -1.96 -10.58
N ALA A 30 2.23 -2.38 -11.37
CA ALA A 30 2.13 -2.37 -12.83
C ALA A 30 1.10 -3.38 -13.37
N ASP A 31 0.86 -4.46 -12.62
CA ASP A 31 -0.02 -5.56 -12.99
C ASP A 31 -1.22 -5.63 -12.04
N ASP A 32 -2.42 -5.59 -12.61
CA ASP A 32 -3.68 -5.54 -11.85
C ASP A 32 -3.92 -6.85 -11.07
N ALA A 33 -3.58 -8.00 -11.66
CA ALA A 33 -3.73 -9.31 -11.01
C ALA A 33 -2.74 -9.47 -9.84
N ALA A 34 -1.50 -8.99 -10.02
CA ALA A 34 -0.52 -8.95 -8.95
C ALA A 34 -0.94 -8.00 -7.82
N GLY A 35 -1.52 -6.84 -8.18
CA GLY A 35 -2.08 -5.89 -7.22
C GLY A 35 -3.23 -6.48 -6.39
N ALA A 36 -4.16 -7.18 -7.03
CA ALA A 36 -5.26 -7.88 -6.34
C ALA A 36 -4.76 -8.96 -5.38
N LYS A 37 -3.74 -9.75 -5.79
CA LYS A 37 -3.10 -10.76 -4.93
C LYS A 37 -2.39 -10.11 -3.75
N ALA A 38 -1.66 -9.02 -3.99
CA ALA A 38 -0.99 -8.24 -2.96
C ALA A 38 -1.97 -7.67 -1.95
N ILE A 39 -3.11 -7.14 -2.42
CA ILE A 39 -4.20 -6.67 -1.56
C ILE A 39 -4.70 -7.85 -0.71
N ALA A 40 -5.00 -9.01 -1.29
CA ALA A 40 -5.53 -10.14 -0.54
C ALA A 40 -4.57 -10.67 0.55
N GLU A 41 -3.27 -10.73 0.25
CA GLU A 41 -2.25 -11.27 1.17
C GLU A 41 -1.78 -10.24 2.20
N LEU A 42 -1.65 -8.96 1.83
CA LEU A 42 -1.15 -7.91 2.70
C LEU A 42 -2.27 -7.21 3.50
N ASN A 43 -3.54 -7.32 3.07
CA ASN A 43 -4.67 -6.77 3.80
C ASN A 43 -4.92 -7.59 5.08
N GLY A 44 -4.72 -6.94 6.24
CA GLY A 44 -4.79 -7.59 7.53
C GLY A 44 -3.44 -8.09 8.05
N ALA A 45 -2.35 -7.89 7.30
CA ALA A 45 -1.01 -8.17 7.79
C ALA A 45 -0.66 -7.26 8.97
N GLU A 46 0.00 -7.80 9.98
CA GLU A 46 0.50 -7.02 11.11
C GLU A 46 1.93 -6.54 10.81
N TYR A 47 2.13 -5.23 10.82
CA TYR A 47 3.44 -4.61 10.64
C TYR A 47 3.76 -3.71 11.83
N GLU A 48 4.83 -4.02 12.55
CA GLU A 48 5.26 -3.30 13.76
C GLU A 48 4.14 -3.15 14.82
N GLY A 49 3.33 -4.21 15.01
CA GLY A 49 2.21 -4.21 15.94
C GLY A 49 1.01 -3.38 15.48
N ARG A 50 0.95 -3.01 14.20
CA ARG A 50 -0.18 -2.30 13.57
C ARG A 50 -0.71 -3.12 12.42
N THR A 51 -2.02 -3.37 12.42
CA THR A 51 -2.69 -4.04 11.30
C THR A 51 -2.71 -3.10 10.09
N MET A 52 -2.04 -3.52 9.02
CA MET A 52 -2.08 -2.85 7.73
C MET A 52 -3.36 -3.22 7.00
N VAL A 53 -4.00 -2.21 6.41
CA VAL A 53 -5.18 -2.39 5.56
C VAL A 53 -4.78 -1.99 4.15
N VAL A 54 -4.70 -2.97 3.26
CA VAL A 54 -4.41 -2.76 1.85
C VAL A 54 -5.72 -2.92 1.09
N LYS A 55 -6.05 -1.96 0.24
CA LYS A 55 -7.28 -1.95 -0.56
C LYS A 55 -6.97 -1.44 -1.95
N GLU A 56 -7.84 -1.80 -2.90
CA GLU A 56 -7.82 -1.25 -4.24
C GLU A 56 -7.91 0.28 -4.17
N ALA A 57 -6.84 0.95 -4.60
CA ALA A 57 -6.78 2.40 -4.62
C ALA A 57 -7.59 2.90 -5.82
N ARG A 58 -8.84 3.33 -5.57
CA ARG A 58 -9.64 3.96 -6.62
C ARG A 58 -9.14 5.39 -6.85
N PRO A 59 -8.79 5.78 -8.09
CA PRO A 59 -8.51 7.17 -8.39
C PRO A 59 -9.74 7.99 -8.03
N ARG A 60 -9.54 9.09 -7.31
CA ARG A 60 -10.59 10.08 -7.10
C ARG A 60 -10.67 10.88 -8.40
N GLU A 61 -11.71 10.60 -9.20
CA GLU A 61 -12.14 11.45 -10.31
C GLU A 61 -12.52 12.85 -9.80
#